data_AF-A0A514Z9E7-F1
#
_entry.id   AF-A0A514Z9E7-F1
#
_cell.length_a   1.000
_cell.length_b   1.000
_cell.length_c   1.000
_cell.angle_alpha   90.00
_cell.angle_beta   90.00
_cell.angle_gamma   90.00
#
_symmetry.space_group_name_H-M   'P 1'
#
loop_
_entity.id
_entity.type
_entity.pdbx_description
1 polymer ?
#
loop_
_entity_poly.entity_id
_entity_poly.type
_entity_poly.pdbx_seq_one_letter_code
_entity_poly.pdbx_strand_id
1 'polypeptide(L)'
;MGNLEKQKEINERIKAIKKVIQRYRIPILRLSEKIDYPGTIVADVLFFRKKAGDDFLEKVEKGLEGIIRENRNLNVMTKQHDREEKTKDSFENLGFLDSKVPVKFGVKIRRIRYTLKYSKEEFGEKLSPSLSVRIIDEMENNQFVPSLSYLIQIADMGNVTLDWLLRD
;
A
#
# COMPACT_ATOMS: atom_id res chain seq x y z
N MET A 1 -11.68 28.90 29.63
CA MET A 1 -10.63 28.66 28.61
C MET A 1 -10.43 27.19 28.23
N GLY A 2 -10.81 26.18 29.05
CA GLY A 2 -10.44 24.77 28.79
C GLY A 2 -11.13 24.00 27.65
N ASN A 3 -12.32 24.39 27.18
CA ASN A 3 -13.06 23.60 26.16
C ASN A 3 -12.46 23.74 24.75
N LEU A 4 -11.99 24.95 24.40
CA LEU A 4 -11.42 25.22 23.08
C LEU A 4 -10.05 24.55 22.89
N GLU A 5 -9.26 24.50 23.96
CA GLU A 5 -7.93 23.89 23.97
C GLU A 5 -8.03 22.36 23.89
N LYS A 6 -8.94 21.76 24.66
CA LYS A 6 -9.25 20.33 24.59
C LYS A 6 -9.79 19.90 23.21
N GLN A 7 -10.62 20.74 22.58
CA GLN A 7 -11.12 20.46 21.23
C GLN A 7 -10.01 20.52 20.17
N LYS A 8 -9.02 21.41 20.33
CA LYS A 8 -7.85 21.47 19.43
C LYS A 8 -7.00 20.21 19.58
N GLU A 9 -6.75 19.75 20.80
CA GLU A 9 -6.00 18.53 21.08
C GLU A 9 -6.64 17.29 20.43
N ILE A 10 -7.95 17.13 20.60
CA ILE A 10 -8.73 16.05 19.96
C ILE A 10 -8.56 16.10 18.42
N ASN A 11 -8.59 17.28 17.84
CA ASN A 11 -8.47 17.43 16.39
C ASN A 11 -7.06 17.06 15.90
N GLU A 12 -6.01 17.41 16.64
CA GLU A 12 -4.64 17.02 16.31
C GLU A 12 -4.44 15.49 16.44
N ARG A 13 -5.02 14.85 17.46
CA ARG A 13 -5.02 13.39 17.58
C ARG A 13 -5.70 12.71 16.39
N ILE A 14 -6.88 13.19 15.99
CA ILE A 14 -7.58 12.66 14.80
C ILE A 14 -6.74 12.83 13.53
N LYS A 15 -6.04 13.96 13.37
CA LYS A 15 -5.10 14.16 12.23
C LYS A 15 -3.94 13.16 12.27
N ALA A 16 -3.36 12.91 13.44
CA ALA A 16 -2.29 11.92 13.59
C ALA A 16 -2.77 10.51 13.25
N ILE A 17 -3.93 10.11 13.77
CA ILE A 17 -4.61 8.83 13.47
C ILE A 17 -4.81 8.65 11.97
N LYS A 18 -5.32 9.68 11.27
CA LYS A 18 -5.48 9.66 9.81
C LYS A 18 -4.17 9.41 9.07
N LYS A 19 -3.10 10.10 9.47
CA LYS A 19 -1.77 9.91 8.85
C LYS A 19 -1.29 8.48 9.01
N VAL A 20 -1.51 7.87 10.18
CA VAL A 20 -1.14 6.46 10.43
C VAL A 20 -1.96 5.52 9.55
N ILE A 21 -3.29 5.69 9.50
CA ILE A 21 -4.19 4.91 8.66
C ILE A 21 -3.77 4.98 7.18
N GLN A 22 -3.46 6.18 6.69
CA GLN A 22 -3.01 6.39 5.31
C GLN A 22 -1.65 5.76 5.05
N ARG A 23 -0.67 5.95 5.94
CA ARG A 23 0.69 5.43 5.81
C ARG A 23 0.72 3.91 5.75
N TYR A 24 -0.05 3.25 6.61
CA TYR A 24 -0.11 1.78 6.69
C TYR A 24 -1.27 1.16 5.89
N ARG A 25 -1.99 1.98 5.11
CA ARG A 25 -3.14 1.57 4.28
C ARG A 25 -4.15 0.72 5.04
N ILE A 26 -4.43 1.07 6.29
CA ILE A 26 -5.31 0.29 7.17
C ILE A 26 -6.77 0.55 6.76
N PRO A 27 -7.55 -0.47 6.36
CA PRO A 27 -8.97 -0.28 6.08
C PRO A 27 -9.73 0.12 7.35
N ILE A 28 -10.66 1.07 7.24
CA ILE A 28 -11.51 1.49 8.38
C ILE A 28 -12.27 0.29 8.96
N LEU A 29 -12.71 -0.64 8.11
CA LEU A 29 -13.40 -1.86 8.53
C LEU A 29 -12.52 -2.71 9.46
N ARG A 30 -11.25 -2.94 9.08
CA ARG A 30 -10.29 -3.70 9.89
C ARG A 30 -10.00 -3.02 11.24
N LEU A 31 -9.88 -1.68 11.23
CA LEU A 31 -9.76 -0.92 12.47
C LEU A 31 -11.00 -1.10 13.35
N SER A 32 -12.19 -1.00 12.75
CA SER A 32 -13.48 -1.09 13.44
C SER A 32 -13.71 -2.44 14.13
N GLU A 33 -13.37 -3.54 13.45
CA GLU A 33 -13.37 -4.90 14.02
C GLU A 33 -12.41 -5.02 15.20
N LYS A 34 -11.23 -4.39 15.11
CA LYS A 34 -10.19 -4.48 16.14
C LYS A 34 -10.58 -3.78 17.44
N ILE A 35 -11.31 -2.67 17.34
CA ILE A 35 -11.73 -1.88 18.50
C ILE A 35 -13.14 -2.23 18.97
N ASP A 36 -13.83 -3.14 18.27
CA ASP A 36 -15.23 -3.50 18.50
C ASP A 36 -16.18 -2.28 18.48
N TYR A 37 -16.05 -1.47 17.42
CA TYR A 37 -16.97 -0.36 17.16
C TYR A 37 -17.56 -0.46 15.75
N PRO A 38 -18.81 -0.01 15.54
CA PRO A 38 -19.38 0.11 14.20
C PRO A 38 -18.51 1.00 13.30
N GLY A 39 -18.14 0.48 12.12
CA GLY A 39 -17.29 1.19 11.16
C GLY A 39 -17.83 2.56 10.73
N THR A 40 -19.15 2.75 10.75
CA THR A 40 -19.80 4.04 10.50
C THR A 40 -19.45 5.08 11.55
N ILE A 41 -19.45 4.72 12.83
CA ILE A 41 -19.09 5.62 13.94
C ILE A 41 -17.61 5.98 13.86
N VAL A 42 -16.76 5.00 13.57
CA VAL A 42 -15.32 5.20 13.39
C VAL A 42 -15.07 6.17 12.23
N ALA A 43 -15.74 5.97 11.09
CA ALA A 43 -15.66 6.87 9.95
C ALA A 43 -16.14 8.28 10.32
N ASP A 44 -17.29 8.42 10.97
CA ASP A 44 -17.85 9.73 11.32
C ASP A 44 -16.94 10.53 12.25
N VAL A 45 -16.30 9.88 13.22
CA VAL A 45 -15.29 10.53 14.08
C VAL A 45 -14.08 10.94 13.26
N LEU A 46 -13.52 10.04 12.45
CA LEU A 46 -12.34 10.33 11.65
C LEU A 46 -12.64 11.50 10.68
N PHE A 47 -13.79 11.52 10.02
CA PHE A 47 -14.16 12.59 9.09
C PHE A 47 -14.70 13.86 9.76
N PHE A 48 -14.51 14.02 11.08
CA PHE A 48 -14.98 15.18 11.85
C PHE A 48 -16.49 15.42 11.77
N ARG A 49 -17.27 14.39 11.41
CA ARG A 49 -18.74 14.43 11.36
C ARG A 49 -19.35 14.24 12.75
N LYS A 50 -18.60 13.62 13.68
CA LYS A 50 -19.00 13.42 15.07
C LYS A 50 -17.86 13.76 16.03
N LYS A 51 -18.19 14.38 17.16
CA LYS A 51 -17.21 14.61 18.24
C LYS A 51 -16.88 13.29 18.92
N ALA A 52 -15.60 13.08 19.19
CA ALA A 52 -15.12 11.94 19.96
C ALA A 52 -14.73 12.35 21.38
N GLY A 53 -14.92 11.44 22.32
CA GLY A 53 -14.31 11.52 23.64
C GLY A 53 -12.91 10.91 23.65
N ASP A 54 -12.15 11.21 24.69
CA ASP A 54 -10.77 10.75 24.84
C ASP A 54 -10.66 9.20 24.88
N ASP A 55 -11.61 8.53 25.54
CA ASP A 55 -11.68 7.06 25.62
C ASP A 55 -11.75 6.41 24.23
N PHE A 56 -12.55 6.97 23.34
CA PHE A 56 -12.69 6.45 21.98
C PHE A 56 -11.38 6.60 21.20
N LEU A 57 -10.73 7.77 21.30
CA LEU A 57 -9.46 8.02 20.61
C LEU A 57 -8.35 7.09 21.11
N GLU A 58 -8.30 6.84 22.42
CA GLU A 58 -7.33 5.93 23.01
C GLU A 58 -7.53 4.48 22.52
N LYS A 59 -8.78 4.03 22.38
CA LYS A 59 -9.09 2.72 21.78
C LYS A 59 -8.65 2.64 20.32
N VAL A 60 -8.90 3.69 19.54
CA VAL A 60 -8.46 3.77 18.14
C VAL A 60 -6.94 3.71 18.03
N GLU A 61 -6.22 4.48 18.85
CA GLU A 61 -4.76 4.49 18.87
C GLU A 61 -4.18 3.11 19.22
N LYS A 62 -4.66 2.48 20.31
CA LYS A 62 -4.26 1.12 20.69
C LYS A 62 -4.60 0.08 19.61
N GLY A 63 -5.78 0.20 18.99
CA GLY A 63 -6.20 -0.67 17.89
C GLY A 63 -5.26 -0.59 16.70
N LEU A 64 -4.85 0.63 16.32
CA LEU A 64 -3.89 0.86 15.24
C LEU A 64 -2.52 0.29 15.56
N GLU A 65 -2.01 0.52 16.77
CA GLU A 65 -0.72 -0.05 17.20
C GLU A 65 -0.74 -1.59 17.17
N GLY A 66 -1.84 -2.21 17.60
CA GLY A 66 -2.05 -3.65 17.50
C GLY A 66 -1.97 -4.15 16.05
N ILE A 67 -2.68 -3.50 15.13
CA ILE A 67 -2.67 -3.85 13.70
C ILE A 67 -1.27 -3.70 13.10
N ILE A 68 -0.55 -2.62 13.43
CA ILE A 68 0.81 -2.39 12.94
C ILE A 68 1.77 -3.46 13.46
N ARG A 69 1.64 -3.86 14.73
CA ARG A 69 2.45 -4.92 15.35
C ARG A 69 2.18 -6.28 14.69
N GLU A 70 0.93 -6.64 14.46
CA GLU A 70 0.55 -7.86 13.75
C GLU A 70 1.17 -7.92 12.35
N ASN A 71 1.05 -6.82 11.59
CA ASN A 71 1.62 -6.76 10.25
C ASN A 71 3.16 -6.85 10.26
N ARG A 72 3.84 -6.34 11.29
CA ARG A 72 5.28 -6.55 11.46
C ARG A 72 5.62 -8.01 11.77
N ASN A 73 4.85 -8.68 12.64
CA ASN A 73 5.10 -10.08 12.99
C ASN A 73 4.91 -11.03 11.81
N LEU A 74 3.89 -10.78 10.97
CA LEU A 74 3.68 -11.54 9.72
C LEU A 74 4.89 -11.43 8.77
N ASN A 75 5.51 -10.25 8.69
CA ASN A 75 6.73 -10.02 7.90
C ASN A 75 7.99 -10.67 8.50
N VAL A 76 8.01 -10.98 9.80
CA VAL A 76 9.10 -11.70 10.46
C VAL A 76 8.95 -13.21 10.30
N MET A 77 7.72 -13.75 10.36
CA MET A 77 7.45 -15.18 10.15
C MET A 77 7.64 -15.61 8.68
N THR A 78 7.29 -14.76 7.72
CA THR A 78 7.56 -15.02 6.28
C THR A 78 9.06 -15.07 5.97
N LYS A 79 9.89 -14.25 6.65
CA LYS A 79 11.36 -14.33 6.50
C LYS A 79 11.99 -15.64 7.03
N GLN A 80 11.28 -16.42 7.84
CA GLN A 80 11.78 -17.73 8.29
C GLN A 80 11.34 -18.89 7.39
N HIS A 81 10.32 -18.70 6.53
CA HIS A 81 9.78 -19.75 5.66
C HIS A 81 10.28 -19.70 4.20
N ASP A 82 11.07 -18.70 3.80
CA ASP A 82 11.68 -18.62 2.46
C ASP A 82 12.80 -19.66 2.20
N ARG A 83 12.85 -20.77 2.96
CA ARG A 83 13.73 -21.90 2.65
C ARG A 83 13.05 -23.17 2.17
N GLU A 84 11.74 -23.33 2.31
CA GLU A 84 11.06 -24.53 1.78
C GLU A 84 9.56 -24.24 1.67
N GLU A 85 9.10 -23.96 0.46
CA GLU A 85 8.05 -24.73 -0.22
C GLU A 85 7.61 -24.02 -1.51
N LYS A 86 7.91 -24.67 -2.64
CA LYS A 86 7.24 -24.42 -3.91
C LYS A 86 5.84 -25.02 -3.81
N THR A 87 4.81 -24.19 -3.64
CA THR A 87 3.45 -24.55 -4.02
C THR A 87 3.03 -23.66 -5.17
N LYS A 88 3.23 -24.16 -6.40
CA LYS A 88 2.82 -23.50 -7.65
C LYS A 88 1.33 -23.70 -7.99
N ASP A 89 0.61 -24.59 -7.31
CA ASP A 89 -0.62 -25.13 -7.88
C ASP A 89 -1.94 -24.53 -7.37
N SER A 90 -1.94 -23.58 -6.43
CA SER A 90 -3.20 -23.03 -5.88
C SER A 90 -3.64 -21.68 -6.43
N PHE A 91 -2.79 -20.97 -7.19
CA PHE A 91 -3.14 -19.68 -7.79
C PHE A 91 -3.45 -19.73 -9.29
N GLU A 92 -3.20 -20.85 -9.98
CA GLU A 92 -3.45 -20.97 -11.42
C GLU A 92 -4.95 -21.05 -11.78
N ASN A 93 -5.85 -21.24 -10.81
CA ASN A 93 -7.30 -21.41 -11.04
C ASN A 93 -8.19 -20.20 -10.68
N LEU A 94 -7.60 -19.03 -10.43
CA LEU A 94 -8.37 -17.78 -10.39
C LEU A 94 -8.36 -17.18 -11.80
N GLY A 95 -9.47 -17.32 -12.52
CA GLY A 95 -9.70 -16.84 -13.90
C GLY A 95 -9.67 -15.32 -14.09
N PHE A 96 -8.64 -14.66 -13.58
CA PHE A 96 -8.29 -13.25 -13.80
C PHE A 96 -7.05 -13.07 -14.67
N LEU A 97 -6.41 -14.16 -15.11
CA LEU A 97 -5.21 -14.14 -15.96
C LEU A 97 -5.48 -13.83 -17.44
N ASP A 98 -6.75 -13.67 -17.85
CA ASP A 98 -7.11 -13.12 -19.16
C ASP A 98 -7.17 -11.57 -19.16
N SER A 99 -6.52 -10.93 -18.18
CA SER A 99 -6.24 -9.51 -18.26
C SER A 99 -5.14 -9.31 -19.29
N LYS A 100 -5.54 -9.16 -20.57
CA LYS A 100 -4.71 -8.57 -21.63
C LYS A 100 -3.82 -7.51 -20.99
N VAL A 101 -2.50 -7.70 -21.06
CA VAL A 101 -1.54 -6.68 -20.62
C VAL A 101 -2.03 -5.36 -21.20
N PRO A 102 -2.36 -4.35 -20.36
CA PRO A 102 -2.87 -3.09 -20.86
C PRO A 102 -1.91 -2.61 -21.93
N VAL A 103 -2.40 -2.32 -23.13
CA VAL A 103 -1.55 -2.12 -24.31
C VAL A 103 -0.54 -0.99 -24.06
N LYS A 104 -0.84 -0.09 -23.13
CA LYS A 104 0.01 1.05 -22.76
C LYS A 104 0.87 0.83 -21.50
N PHE A 105 0.84 -0.33 -20.84
CA PHE A 105 1.62 -0.59 -19.61
C PHE A 105 3.13 -0.35 -19.83
N GLY A 106 3.72 -1.03 -20.80
CA GLY A 106 5.14 -0.92 -21.14
C GLY A 106 5.52 0.49 -21.60
N VAL A 107 4.61 1.18 -22.30
CA VAL A 107 4.78 2.59 -22.69
C VAL A 107 4.87 3.51 -21.47
N LYS A 108 4.07 3.25 -20.43
CA LYS A 108 4.11 4.02 -19.18
C LYS A 108 5.41 3.79 -18.41
N ILE A 109 5.89 2.54 -18.33
CA ILE A 109 7.19 2.23 -17.71
C ILE A 109 8.30 2.98 -18.45
N ARG A 110 8.32 2.88 -19.78
CA ARG A 110 9.28 3.59 -20.63
C ARG A 110 9.24 5.09 -20.43
N ARG A 111 8.03 5.66 -20.29
CA ARG A 111 7.84 7.09 -19.98
C ARG A 111 8.40 7.47 -18.62
N ILE A 112 8.17 6.66 -17.57
CA ILE A 112 8.72 6.89 -16.24
C ILE A 112 10.25 6.91 -16.32
N ARG A 113 10.86 5.88 -16.94
CA ARG A 113 12.32 5.78 -17.08
C ARG A 113 12.91 7.00 -17.80
N TYR A 114 12.31 7.44 -18.91
CA TYR A 114 12.78 8.62 -19.63
C TYR A 114 12.58 9.92 -18.85
N THR A 115 11.50 10.05 -18.10
CA THR A 115 11.25 11.22 -17.25
C THR A 115 12.31 11.35 -16.15
N LEU A 116 12.75 10.21 -15.61
CA LEU A 116 13.84 10.11 -14.64
C LEU A 116 15.24 10.18 -15.28
N LYS A 117 15.34 10.20 -16.61
CA LYS A 117 16.58 10.19 -17.40
C LYS A 117 17.50 9.01 -17.10
N TYR A 118 16.94 7.85 -16.75
CA TYR A 118 17.72 6.65 -16.48
C TYR A 118 17.97 5.79 -17.72
N SER A 119 19.15 5.18 -17.81
CA SER A 119 19.40 4.04 -18.68
C SER A 119 18.57 2.83 -18.22
N LYS A 120 18.49 1.78 -19.04
CA LYS A 120 17.82 0.53 -18.62
C LYS A 120 18.60 -0.16 -17.50
N GLU A 121 19.94 -0.07 -17.50
CA GLU A 121 20.76 -0.56 -16.39
C GLU A 121 20.42 0.19 -15.11
N GLU A 122 20.52 1.52 -15.12
CA GLU A 122 20.29 2.36 -13.95
C GLU A 122 18.88 2.18 -13.40
N PHE A 123 17.89 2.07 -14.29
CA PHE A 123 16.50 1.83 -13.91
C PHE A 123 16.32 0.48 -13.20
N GLY A 124 16.98 -0.58 -13.70
CA GLY A 124 16.96 -1.90 -13.09
C GLY A 124 17.69 -1.96 -11.74
N GLU A 125 18.79 -1.21 -11.59
CA GLU A 125 19.54 -1.09 -10.33
C GLU A 125 18.77 -0.34 -9.23
N LYS A 126 17.88 0.58 -9.59
CA LYS A 126 17.02 1.29 -8.62
C LYS A 126 15.91 0.42 -8.04
N LEU A 127 15.63 -0.73 -8.64
CA LEU A 127 14.67 -1.70 -8.13
C LEU A 127 15.34 -2.65 -7.15
N SER A 128 14.56 -3.16 -6.20
CA SER A 128 15.01 -4.11 -5.19
C SER A 128 14.10 -5.35 -5.19
N PRO A 129 14.62 -6.55 -5.53
CA PRO A 129 15.95 -6.84 -6.06
C PRO A 129 16.27 -6.15 -7.41
N SER A 130 17.56 -5.97 -7.71
CA SER A 130 17.98 -5.36 -8.98
C SER A 130 17.55 -6.21 -10.17
N LEU A 131 17.00 -5.58 -11.21
CA LEU A 131 16.59 -6.24 -12.44
C LEU A 131 17.61 -6.06 -13.56
N SER A 132 17.73 -7.06 -14.42
CA SER A 132 18.59 -6.97 -15.61
C SER A 132 17.95 -6.12 -16.71
N VAL A 133 18.78 -5.55 -17.58
CA VAL A 133 18.36 -4.76 -18.75
C VAL A 133 17.34 -5.51 -19.61
N ARG A 134 17.54 -6.82 -19.77
CA ARG A 134 16.65 -7.68 -20.54
C ARG A 134 15.23 -7.70 -19.96
N ILE A 135 15.10 -7.83 -18.64
CA ILE A 135 13.78 -7.84 -17.98
C ILE A 135 13.10 -6.48 -18.14
N ILE A 136 13.85 -5.37 -17.99
CA ILE A 136 13.31 -4.03 -18.22
C ILE A 136 12.81 -3.87 -19.67
N ASP A 137 13.55 -4.38 -20.65
CA ASP A 137 13.14 -4.36 -22.05
C ASP A 137 11.87 -5.18 -22.31
N GLU A 138 11.79 -6.39 -21.76
CA GLU A 138 10.60 -7.25 -21.82
C GLU A 138 9.37 -6.56 -21.20
N MET A 139 9.56 -5.81 -20.10
CA MET A 139 8.51 -5.02 -19.46
C MET A 139 8.05 -3.84 -20.32
N GLU A 140 8.98 -3.06 -20.89
CA GLU A 140 8.67 -1.92 -21.76
C GLU A 140 7.94 -2.35 -23.04
N ASN A 141 8.16 -3.58 -23.49
CA ASN A 141 7.54 -4.18 -24.68
C ASN A 141 6.28 -5.02 -24.37
N ASN A 142 5.73 -4.92 -23.15
CA ASN A 142 4.56 -5.69 -22.69
C ASN A 142 4.72 -7.22 -22.79
N GLN A 143 5.95 -7.73 -22.85
CA GLN A 143 6.24 -9.17 -22.91
C GLN A 143 6.27 -9.81 -21.52
N PHE A 144 6.50 -9.01 -20.49
CA PHE A 144 6.58 -9.47 -19.11
C PHE A 144 5.88 -8.48 -18.18
N VAL A 145 5.00 -9.01 -17.32
CA VAL A 145 4.41 -8.26 -16.21
C VAL A 145 5.15 -8.68 -14.93
N PRO A 146 5.82 -7.74 -14.24
CA PRO A 146 6.58 -8.06 -13.05
C PRO A 146 5.64 -8.29 -11.85
N SER A 147 6.20 -8.78 -10.73
CA SER A 147 5.43 -8.96 -9.50
C SER A 147 4.92 -7.63 -8.93
N LEU A 148 3.88 -7.71 -8.10
CA LEU A 148 3.28 -6.53 -7.45
C LEU A 148 4.30 -5.67 -6.70
N SER A 149 5.31 -6.30 -6.07
CA SER A 149 6.43 -5.61 -5.42
C SER A 149 7.12 -4.61 -6.37
N TYR A 150 7.49 -5.06 -7.57
CA TYR A 150 8.14 -4.20 -8.56
C TYR A 150 7.18 -3.16 -9.13
N LEU A 151 5.91 -3.52 -9.34
CA LEU A 151 4.91 -2.56 -9.81
C LEU A 151 4.75 -1.38 -8.84
N ILE A 152 4.74 -1.64 -7.54
CA ILE A 152 4.69 -0.60 -6.50
C ILE A 152 5.94 0.27 -6.56
N GLN A 153 7.14 -0.34 -6.61
CA GLN A 153 8.40 0.40 -6.69
C GLN A 153 8.47 1.30 -7.92
N ILE A 154 8.04 0.81 -9.08
CA ILE A 154 8.02 1.58 -10.33
C ILE A 154 7.02 2.73 -10.25
N ALA A 155 5.84 2.49 -9.66
CA ALA A 155 4.84 3.53 -9.45
C ALA A 155 5.35 4.62 -8.50
N ASP A 156 5.99 4.23 -7.40
CA ASP A 156 6.59 5.14 -6.43
C ASP A 156 7.73 5.96 -7.06
N MET A 157 8.60 5.32 -7.85
CA MET A 157 9.66 6.01 -8.62
C MET A 157 9.11 7.04 -9.60
N GLY A 158 8.01 6.71 -10.27
CA GLY A 158 7.33 7.61 -11.20
C GLY A 158 6.45 8.66 -10.54
N ASN A 159 6.28 8.62 -9.20
CA ASN A 159 5.28 9.40 -8.47
C ASN A 159 3.87 9.30 -9.07
N VAL A 160 3.49 8.08 -9.48
CA VAL A 160 2.19 7.75 -10.06
C VAL A 160 1.46 6.71 -9.20
N THR A 161 0.16 6.56 -9.40
CA THR A 161 -0.60 5.49 -8.74
C THR A 161 -0.42 4.17 -9.48
N LEU A 162 -0.49 3.06 -8.74
CA LEU A 162 -0.51 1.71 -9.31
C LEU A 162 -1.66 1.54 -10.32
N ASP A 163 -2.80 2.18 -10.04
CA ASP A 163 -3.98 2.19 -10.91
C ASP A 163 -3.68 2.87 -12.26
N TRP A 164 -3.02 4.03 -12.24
CA TRP A 164 -2.58 4.71 -13.46
C TRP A 164 -1.58 3.85 -14.25
N LEU A 165 -0.68 3.14 -13.56
CA LEU A 165 0.29 2.27 -14.20
C LEU A 165 -0.40 1.10 -14.92
N LEU A 166 -1.44 0.51 -14.31
CA LEU A 166 -2.09 -0.73 -14.76
C LEU A 166 -3.39 -0.54 -15.56
N ARG A 167 -4.02 0.65 -15.58
CA ARG A 167 -5.27 0.89 -16.33
C ARG A 167 -5.07 1.80 -17.54
N ASP A 168 -5.70 1.48 -18.66
CA ASP A 168 -5.59 2.22 -19.93
C ASP A 168 -6.52 3.43 -20.09
#